data_AF-A0AAP3EM45-F1
#
_entry.id   AF-A0AAP3EM45-F1
#
_cell.length_a   1.000
_cell.length_b   1.000
_cell.length_c   1.000
_cell.angle_alpha   90.00
_cell.angle_beta   90.00
_cell.angle_gamma   90.00
#
_symmetry.space_group_name_H-M   'P 1'
#
loop_
_entity.id
_entity.type
_entity.pdbx_description
1 polymer ?
#
loop_
_entity_poly.entity_id
_entity_poly.type
_entity_poly.pdbx_seq_one_letter_code
_entity_poly.pdbx_strand_id
1 'polypeptide(L)'
;GRILQVPSNYNPQTRQYSGIWDGTFKPAYSNNMAWCLWDMLTHPRYGMGKRLGAADVDKWALYVIGQYCDQSVPDGFGGTEPRITCNAYLTTQRKAWDVLSDFCSAMRCMPVWNGQTLTFVQDRPSDKVWTYNRSNVVMPDDGAPFRYSFSALKDRHNAVEVNWIDPNNGWETATELVEDTQAIARYGRNVTKMDAFGCTSRGQA
;
A
#
# COMPACT_ATOMS: atom_id res chain seq x y z
N GLY A 1 -8.38 4.29 20.16
CA GLY A 1 -8.42 4.41 18.68
C GLY A 1 -9.11 5.70 18.28
N ARG A 2 -8.80 6.27 17.11
CA ARG A 2 -9.41 7.51 16.60
C ARG A 2 -10.65 7.19 15.76
N ILE A 3 -11.70 8.01 15.86
CA ILE A 3 -12.86 7.93 14.98
C ILE A 3 -12.50 8.57 13.64
N LEU A 4 -12.67 7.82 12.55
CA LEU A 4 -12.36 8.22 11.17
C LEU A 4 -13.66 8.30 10.35
N GLN A 5 -13.60 8.95 9.20
CA GLN A 5 -14.66 8.90 8.21
C GLN A 5 -14.51 7.63 7.37
N VAL A 6 -15.44 6.69 7.51
CA VAL A 6 -15.49 5.43 6.74
C VAL A 6 -16.72 5.41 5.85
N PRO A 7 -16.76 4.61 4.75
CA PRO A 7 -17.94 4.50 3.92
C PRO A 7 -19.19 4.15 4.71
N SER A 8 -20.32 4.74 4.34
CA SER A 8 -21.64 4.46 4.91
C SER A 8 -21.95 2.96 4.92
N ASN A 9 -21.56 2.25 3.86
CA ASN A 9 -21.77 0.81 3.67
C ASN A 9 -20.70 -0.10 4.28
N TYR A 10 -19.69 0.44 4.95
CA TYR A 10 -18.62 -0.32 5.59
C TYR A 10 -18.97 -0.65 7.04
N ASN A 11 -18.81 -1.90 7.47
CA ASN A 11 -18.90 -2.30 8.86
C ASN A 11 -17.49 -2.45 9.47
N PRO A 12 -17.09 -1.59 10.42
CA PRO A 12 -15.75 -1.61 10.99
C PRO A 12 -15.45 -2.83 11.87
N GLN A 13 -16.47 -3.50 12.40
CA GLN A 13 -16.28 -4.68 13.25
C GLN A 13 -16.06 -5.93 12.41
N THR A 14 -16.88 -6.10 11.37
CA THR A 14 -16.81 -7.28 10.49
C THR A 14 -15.91 -7.07 9.28
N ARG A 15 -15.48 -5.83 9.02
CA ARG A 15 -14.70 -5.41 7.84
C ARG A 15 -15.38 -5.70 6.50
N GLN A 16 -16.71 -5.78 6.52
CA GLN A 16 -17.50 -6.10 5.33
C GLN A 16 -18.14 -4.85 4.75
N TYR A 17 -18.28 -4.85 3.43
CA TYR A 17 -18.95 -3.83 2.66
C TYR A 17 -20.28 -4.38 2.14
N SER A 18 -21.39 -3.75 2.49
CA SER A 18 -22.74 -4.23 2.15
C SER A 18 -23.43 -3.34 1.11
N GLY A 19 -23.72 -3.88 -0.07
CA GLY A 19 -24.39 -3.13 -1.14
C GLY A 19 -23.49 -2.10 -1.83
N ILE A 20 -24.07 -1.34 -2.75
CA ILE A 20 -23.36 -0.32 -3.53
C ILE A 20 -23.13 0.92 -2.67
N TRP A 21 -21.90 1.43 -2.67
CA TRP A 21 -21.58 2.67 -1.96
C TRP A 21 -22.07 3.89 -2.75
N ASP A 22 -22.75 4.79 -2.05
CA ASP A 22 -23.30 6.05 -2.57
C ASP A 22 -22.30 7.22 -2.51
N GLY A 23 -21.09 6.98 -1.99
CA GLY A 23 -20.08 8.01 -1.82
C GLY A 23 -20.20 8.80 -0.52
N THR A 24 -21.09 8.43 0.41
CA THR A 24 -21.26 9.09 1.71
C THR A 24 -20.42 8.43 2.80
N PHE A 25 -20.05 9.20 3.83
CA PHE A 25 -19.21 8.72 4.92
C PHE A 25 -19.97 8.78 6.25
N LYS A 26 -19.59 7.88 7.16
CA LYS A 26 -20.05 7.85 8.56
C LYS A 26 -18.84 7.84 9.51
N PRO A 27 -18.96 8.44 10.70
CA PRO A 27 -17.91 8.37 11.71
C PRO A 27 -17.86 6.97 12.34
N ALA A 28 -16.72 6.28 12.23
CA ALA A 28 -16.48 5.04 12.96
C ALA A 28 -14.98 4.81 13.21
N TYR A 29 -14.65 3.98 14.20
CA TYR A 29 -13.28 3.50 14.37
C TYR A 29 -12.95 2.46 13.29
N SER A 30 -11.79 2.58 12.64
CA SER A 30 -11.27 1.57 11.72
C SER A 30 -9.74 1.61 11.75
N ASN A 31 -9.12 0.45 11.55
CA ASN A 31 -7.67 0.28 11.36
C ASN A 31 -7.33 -0.18 9.94
N ASN A 32 -8.26 0.02 8.98
CA ASN A 32 -7.95 -0.13 7.56
C ASN A 32 -7.12 1.08 7.09
N MET A 33 -5.96 0.78 6.51
CA MET A 33 -4.97 1.75 6.04
C MET A 33 -5.54 2.78 5.06
N ALA A 34 -6.48 2.39 4.19
CA ALA A 34 -7.09 3.29 3.21
C ALA A 34 -7.93 4.40 3.87
N TRP A 35 -8.67 4.06 4.94
CA TRP A 35 -9.48 5.03 5.68
C TRP A 35 -8.63 5.88 6.64
N CYS A 36 -7.55 5.34 7.18
CA CYS A 36 -6.53 6.12 7.88
C CYS A 36 -5.90 7.16 6.94
N LEU A 37 -5.60 6.78 5.70
CA LEU A 37 -5.07 7.70 4.70
C LEU A 37 -6.09 8.79 4.31
N TRP A 38 -7.37 8.42 4.09
CA TRP A 38 -8.43 9.38 3.82
C TRP A 38 -8.56 10.44 4.92
N ASP A 39 -8.53 10.03 6.18
CA ASP A 39 -8.57 10.94 7.32
C ASP A 39 -7.33 11.85 7.38
N MET A 40 -6.14 11.31 7.13
CA MET A 40 -4.91 12.10 7.05
C MET A 40 -4.96 13.15 5.92
N LEU A 41 -5.57 12.83 4.77
CA LEU A 41 -5.64 13.76 3.65
C LEU A 41 -6.67 14.86 3.89
N THR A 42 -7.82 14.52 4.46
CA THR A 42 -8.98 15.43 4.53
C THR A 42 -9.05 16.23 5.83
N HIS A 43 -8.40 15.80 6.92
CA HIS A 43 -8.59 16.45 8.20
C HIS A 43 -7.89 17.82 8.27
N PRO A 44 -8.61 18.91 8.63
CA PRO A 44 -8.07 20.28 8.56
C PRO A 44 -7.02 20.66 9.62
N ARG A 45 -6.73 19.80 10.60
CA ARG A 45 -5.93 20.15 11.80
C ARG A 45 -4.53 19.56 11.78
N TYR A 46 -4.41 18.26 11.53
CA TYR A 46 -3.13 17.53 11.47
C TYR A 46 -2.87 16.93 10.09
N GLY A 47 -3.88 16.95 9.22
CA GLY A 47 -3.82 16.40 7.88
C GLY A 47 -3.45 17.44 6.83
N MET A 48 -3.53 17.01 5.58
CA MET A 48 -3.36 17.90 4.43
C MET A 48 -4.63 18.68 4.06
N GLY A 49 -5.69 18.60 4.87
CA GLY A 49 -7.01 19.18 4.59
C GLY A 49 -7.05 20.69 4.35
N LYS A 50 -6.00 21.42 4.76
CA LYS A 50 -5.84 22.86 4.45
C LYS A 50 -5.29 23.16 3.05
N ARG A 51 -4.64 22.17 2.42
CA ARG A 51 -3.98 22.30 1.10
C ARG A 51 -4.60 21.39 0.03
N LEU A 52 -5.18 20.27 0.44
CA LEU A 52 -5.91 19.31 -0.38
C LEU A 52 -7.30 19.13 0.24
N GLY A 53 -8.34 19.46 -0.50
CA GLY A 53 -9.72 19.21 -0.08
C GLY A 53 -10.13 17.75 -0.30
N ALA A 54 -11.20 17.31 0.35
CA ALA A 54 -11.81 16.00 0.09
C ALA A 54 -12.27 15.83 -1.37
N ALA A 55 -12.49 16.92 -2.09
CA ALA A 55 -12.80 16.94 -3.52
C ALA A 55 -11.58 16.68 -4.41
N ASP A 56 -10.37 16.98 -3.92
CA ASP A 56 -9.12 16.80 -4.66
C ASP A 56 -8.58 15.36 -4.55
N VAL A 57 -9.25 14.48 -3.79
CA VAL A 57 -8.84 13.10 -3.55
C VAL A 57 -9.85 12.14 -4.16
N ASP A 58 -9.36 11.18 -4.93
CA ASP A 58 -10.20 10.15 -5.53
C ASP A 58 -10.68 9.12 -4.50
N LYS A 59 -11.84 9.42 -3.90
CA LYS A 59 -12.49 8.55 -2.92
C LYS A 59 -12.89 7.19 -3.49
N TRP A 60 -13.11 7.08 -4.80
CA TRP A 60 -13.53 5.83 -5.43
C TRP A 60 -12.34 4.88 -5.58
N ALA A 61 -11.18 5.38 -6.00
CA ALA A 61 -9.94 4.60 -6.00
C ALA A 61 -9.59 4.11 -4.58
N LEU A 62 -9.68 4.99 -3.57
CA LEU A 62 -9.46 4.61 -2.18
C LEU A 62 -10.46 3.56 -1.67
N TYR A 63 -11.71 3.60 -2.13
CA TYR A 63 -12.70 2.58 -1.78
C TYR A 63 -12.31 1.19 -2.26
N VAL A 64 -11.86 1.08 -3.52
CA VAL A 64 -11.38 -0.19 -4.10
C VAL A 64 -10.15 -0.71 -3.36
N ILE A 65 -9.22 0.18 -3.01
CA ILE A 65 -8.03 -0.16 -2.20
C ILE A 65 -8.45 -0.62 -0.81
N GLY A 66 -9.42 0.07 -0.18
CA GLY A 66 -9.95 -0.28 1.13
C GLY A 66 -10.54 -1.69 1.16
N GLN A 67 -11.31 -2.06 0.14
CA GLN A 67 -11.84 -3.42 -0.02
C GLN A 67 -10.72 -4.47 -0.15
N TYR A 68 -9.64 -4.13 -0.85
CA TYR A 68 -8.48 -5.03 -0.98
C TYR A 68 -7.72 -5.19 0.34
N CYS A 69 -7.57 -4.13 1.12
CA CYS A 69 -6.94 -4.15 2.44
C CYS A 69 -7.71 -5.01 3.45
N ASP A 70 -9.05 -5.01 3.39
CA ASP A 70 -9.90 -5.80 4.29
C ASP A 70 -10.14 -7.25 3.84
N GLN A 71 -9.58 -7.66 2.69
CA GLN A 71 -9.68 -9.05 2.24
C GLN A 71 -8.99 -9.99 3.22
N SER A 72 -9.68 -11.04 3.66
CA SER A 72 -9.10 -12.08 4.50
C SER A 72 -8.06 -12.89 3.73
N VAL A 73 -6.85 -12.92 4.25
CA VAL A 73 -5.71 -13.72 3.74
C VAL A 73 -5.23 -14.68 4.83
N PRO A 74 -4.65 -15.83 4.47
CA PRO A 74 -4.02 -16.71 5.44
C PRO A 74 -2.87 -16.01 6.16
N ASP A 75 -2.82 -16.11 7.48
CA ASP A 75 -1.79 -15.49 8.33
C ASP A 75 -0.45 -16.27 8.33
N GLY A 76 -0.39 -17.41 7.64
CA GLY A 76 0.78 -18.31 7.64
C GLY A 76 0.89 -19.23 8.87
N PHE A 77 0.02 -19.08 9.86
CA PHE A 77 -0.02 -19.85 11.11
C PHE A 77 -1.29 -20.70 11.27
N GLY A 78 -2.16 -20.72 10.26
CA GLY A 78 -3.37 -21.56 10.22
C GLY A 78 -4.68 -20.79 10.46
N GLY A 79 -4.61 -19.47 10.60
CA GLY A 79 -5.75 -18.56 10.69
C GLY A 79 -5.91 -17.67 9.45
N THR A 80 -6.78 -16.68 9.58
CA THR A 80 -6.97 -15.64 8.56
C THR A 80 -6.87 -14.27 9.19
N GLU A 81 -6.16 -13.36 8.53
CA GLU A 81 -6.05 -11.96 8.92
C GLU A 81 -6.47 -11.04 7.76
N PRO A 82 -6.89 -9.79 8.05
CA PRO A 82 -7.07 -8.79 7.01
C PRO A 82 -5.73 -8.49 6.33
N ARG A 83 -5.73 -8.42 5.00
CA ARG A 83 -4.51 -8.27 4.19
C ARG A 83 -3.61 -7.12 4.63
N ILE A 84 -4.19 -5.96 4.93
CA ILE A 84 -3.42 -4.77 5.32
C ILE A 84 -4.13 -4.06 6.46
N THR A 85 -3.49 -4.03 7.62
CA THR A 85 -3.94 -3.25 8.77
C THR A 85 -2.94 -2.15 9.10
N CYS A 86 -3.43 -1.08 9.73
CA CYS A 86 -2.64 0.06 10.17
C CYS A 86 -2.81 0.26 11.67
N ASN A 87 -1.72 0.05 12.41
CA ASN A 87 -1.64 0.42 13.82
C ASN A 87 -0.39 1.29 14.02
N ALA A 88 -0.46 2.54 13.58
CA ALA A 88 0.64 3.51 13.67
C ALA A 88 0.37 4.60 14.70
N TYR A 89 1.42 5.02 15.42
CA TYR A 89 1.39 6.17 16.33
C TYR A 89 2.21 7.33 15.74
N LEU A 90 1.53 8.39 15.33
CA LEU A 90 2.12 9.57 14.68
C LEU A 90 2.13 10.76 15.65
N THR A 91 3.26 11.01 16.30
CA THR A 91 3.43 12.17 17.23
C THR A 91 4.37 13.24 16.71
N THR A 92 5.33 12.87 15.87
CA THR A 92 6.35 13.79 15.36
C THR A 92 5.88 14.50 14.10
N GLN A 93 6.21 15.78 13.96
CA GLN A 93 5.98 16.52 12.73
C GLN A 93 6.95 16.03 11.64
N ARG A 94 6.40 15.49 10.55
CA ARG A 94 7.14 15.05 9.36
C ARG A 94 6.59 15.74 8.12
N LYS A 95 7.36 15.74 7.03
CA LYS A 95 6.86 16.25 5.75
C LYS A 95 5.66 15.41 5.32
N ALA A 96 4.63 16.10 4.88
CA ALA A 96 3.35 15.47 4.55
C ALA A 96 3.52 14.43 3.42
N TRP A 97 4.38 14.70 2.44
CA TRP A 97 4.69 13.78 1.35
C TRP A 97 5.39 12.50 1.82
N ASP A 98 6.33 12.59 2.75
CA ASP A 98 7.03 11.41 3.28
C ASP A 98 6.03 10.49 4.00
N VAL A 99 5.14 11.07 4.81
CA VAL A 99 4.08 10.32 5.49
C VAL A 99 3.13 9.69 4.47
N LEU A 100 2.69 10.44 3.46
CA LEU A 100 1.85 9.90 2.39
C LEU A 100 2.51 8.73 1.67
N SER A 101 3.82 8.85 1.38
CA SER A 101 4.60 7.80 0.74
C SER A 101 4.71 6.56 1.64
N ASP A 102 4.85 6.72 2.94
CA ASP A 102 4.86 5.60 3.91
C ASP A 102 3.51 4.87 3.97
N PHE A 103 2.38 5.61 3.94
CA PHE A 103 1.06 5.00 3.83
C PHE A 103 0.87 4.25 2.50
N CYS A 104 1.38 4.84 1.42
CA CYS A 104 1.26 4.27 0.08
C CYS A 104 2.12 3.01 -0.11
N SER A 105 3.34 3.01 0.45
CA SER A 105 4.24 1.84 0.38
C SER A 105 3.63 0.63 1.10
N ALA A 106 3.00 0.83 2.27
CA ALA A 106 2.32 -0.24 3.00
C ALA A 106 1.14 -0.83 2.23
N MET A 107 0.41 -0.03 1.45
CA MET A 107 -0.72 -0.49 0.62
C MET A 107 -0.31 -0.99 -0.77
N ARG A 108 0.98 -0.93 -1.10
CA ARG A 108 1.53 -1.18 -2.45
C ARG A 108 0.83 -0.32 -3.50
N CYS A 109 0.57 0.95 -3.17
CA CYS A 109 -0.01 1.89 -4.11
C CYS A 109 0.93 3.07 -4.36
N MET A 110 0.74 3.76 -5.48
CA MET A 110 1.43 4.99 -5.81
C MET A 110 0.42 6.13 -5.93
N PRO A 111 0.65 7.27 -5.25
CA PRO A 111 -0.16 8.46 -5.46
C PRO A 111 0.19 9.08 -6.82
N VAL A 112 -0.82 9.36 -7.63
CA VAL A 112 -0.68 9.96 -8.96
C VAL A 112 -1.62 11.14 -9.08
N TRP A 113 -1.12 12.27 -9.57
CA TRP A 113 -1.96 13.41 -9.93
C TRP A 113 -2.43 13.27 -11.38
N ASN A 114 -3.72 13.12 -11.61
CA ASN A 114 -4.29 12.95 -12.96
C ASN A 114 -4.64 14.29 -13.66
N GLY A 115 -4.31 15.42 -13.05
CA GLY A 115 -4.65 16.76 -13.54
C GLY A 115 -5.87 17.39 -12.87
N GLN A 116 -6.75 16.60 -12.28
CA GLN A 116 -7.95 17.07 -11.56
C GLN A 116 -7.95 16.65 -10.09
N THR A 117 -7.61 15.39 -9.84
CA THR A 117 -7.61 14.78 -8.51
C THR A 117 -6.35 13.94 -8.28
N LEU A 118 -6.00 13.79 -7.00
CA LEU A 118 -5.02 12.85 -6.51
C LEU A 118 -5.68 11.46 -6.49
N THR A 119 -5.28 10.61 -7.43
CA THR A 119 -5.72 9.22 -7.52
C THR A 119 -4.63 8.28 -7.03
N PHE A 120 -5.01 7.04 -6.70
CA PHE A 120 -4.10 6.03 -6.18
C PHE A 120 -4.14 4.82 -7.09
N VAL A 121 -2.97 4.46 -7.63
CA VAL A 121 -2.81 3.25 -8.43
C VAL A 121 -2.21 2.19 -7.56
N GLN A 122 -2.96 1.11 -7.31
CA GLN A 122 -2.49 -0.02 -6.52
C GLN A 122 -1.90 -1.12 -7.41
N ASP A 123 -0.74 -1.62 -7.00
CA ASP A 123 -0.16 -2.82 -7.58
C ASP A 123 -0.89 -4.05 -7.02
N ARG A 124 -1.74 -4.63 -7.87
CA ARG A 124 -2.48 -5.85 -7.57
C ARG A 124 -2.52 -6.74 -8.83
N PRO A 125 -2.58 -8.07 -8.67
CA PRO A 125 -2.80 -8.97 -9.80
C PRO A 125 -4.04 -8.52 -10.59
N SER A 126 -3.87 -8.24 -11.87
CA SER A 126 -4.92 -7.81 -12.77
C SER A 126 -4.76 -8.54 -14.09
N ASP A 127 -5.87 -8.72 -14.80
CA ASP A 127 -5.85 -9.33 -16.12
C ASP A 127 -5.02 -8.51 -17.09
N LYS A 128 -4.35 -9.21 -18.01
CA LYS A 128 -3.52 -8.60 -19.03
C LYS A 128 -4.39 -7.72 -19.94
N VAL A 129 -4.21 -6.40 -19.83
CA VAL A 129 -4.99 -5.43 -20.61
C VAL A 129 -4.60 -5.43 -22.09
N TRP A 130 -3.31 -5.67 -22.40
CA TRP A 130 -2.83 -5.64 -23.79
C TRP A 130 -1.68 -6.62 -24.03
N THR A 131 -1.66 -7.22 -25.22
CA THR A 131 -0.55 -8.06 -25.68
C THR A 131 0.23 -7.35 -26.77
N TYR A 132 1.47 -6.96 -26.47
CA TYR A 132 2.37 -6.43 -27.49
C TYR A 132 3.13 -7.56 -28.19
N ASN A 133 3.22 -7.48 -29.51
CA ASN A 133 3.99 -8.36 -30.38
C ASN A 133 4.74 -7.51 -31.40
N ARG A 134 5.69 -8.11 -32.14
CA ARG A 134 6.47 -7.36 -33.15
C ARG A 134 5.61 -6.73 -34.26
N SER A 135 4.38 -7.19 -34.46
CA SER A 135 3.47 -6.69 -35.48
C SER A 135 2.63 -5.50 -35.03
N ASN A 136 2.59 -5.17 -33.73
CA ASN A 136 1.78 -4.08 -33.17
C ASN A 136 2.60 -2.98 -32.46
N VAL A 137 3.93 -3.01 -32.63
CA VAL A 137 4.83 -1.97 -32.11
C VAL A 137 5.25 -1.06 -33.25
N VAL A 138 5.09 0.24 -33.04
CA VAL A 138 5.57 1.28 -33.96
C VAL A 138 7.09 1.23 -33.99
N MET A 139 7.66 1.08 -35.18
CA MET A 139 9.10 1.08 -35.40
C MET A 139 9.65 2.48 -35.10
N PRO A 140 10.59 2.65 -34.14
CA PRO A 140 11.33 3.89 -33.99
C PRO A 140 12.35 4.05 -35.12
N ASP A 141 12.74 5.30 -35.43
CA ASP A 141 13.69 5.63 -36.51
C ASP A 141 15.06 4.94 -36.38
N ASP A 142 15.41 4.49 -35.17
CA ASP A 142 16.68 3.82 -34.82
C ASP A 142 16.67 2.28 -35.08
N GLY A 143 15.63 1.77 -35.75
CA GLY A 143 15.62 0.43 -36.36
C GLY A 143 15.36 -0.78 -35.47
N ALA A 144 15.29 -0.64 -34.14
CA ALA A 144 14.97 -1.73 -33.22
C ALA A 144 13.62 -1.51 -32.49
N PRO A 145 12.58 -2.35 -32.72
CA PRO A 145 11.25 -2.19 -32.12
C PRO A 145 11.21 -2.46 -30.61
N PHE A 146 12.16 -3.22 -30.06
CA PHE A 146 12.25 -3.51 -28.64
C PHE A 146 13.66 -3.25 -28.13
N ARG A 147 13.78 -2.43 -27.08
CA ARG A 147 15.02 -2.24 -26.33
C ARG A 147 14.91 -2.97 -25.00
N TYR A 148 15.76 -3.98 -24.80
CA TYR A 148 15.85 -4.69 -23.53
C TYR A 148 16.99 -4.10 -22.72
N SER A 149 16.70 -3.57 -21.54
CA SER A 149 17.69 -3.24 -20.53
C SER A 149 17.57 -4.24 -19.39
N PHE A 150 18.71 -4.68 -18.88
CA PHE A 150 18.77 -5.52 -17.70
C PHE A 150 19.28 -4.67 -16.54
N SER A 151 18.70 -4.87 -15.36
CA SER A 151 19.27 -4.32 -14.13
C SER A 151 20.66 -4.89 -13.89
N ALA A 152 21.57 -4.04 -13.43
CA ALA A 152 22.92 -4.46 -13.05
C ALA A 152 22.82 -5.45 -11.87
N LEU A 153 23.76 -6.38 -11.78
CA LEU A 153 23.74 -7.44 -10.77
C LEU A 153 23.68 -6.88 -9.33
N LYS A 154 24.35 -5.75 -9.10
CA LYS A 154 24.39 -5.02 -7.82
C LYS A 154 23.03 -4.46 -7.39
N ASP A 155 22.14 -4.18 -8.33
CA ASP A 155 20.81 -3.62 -8.06
C ASP A 155 19.75 -4.72 -7.90
N ARG A 156 20.16 -6.00 -8.02
CA ARG A 156 19.29 -7.16 -7.77
C ARG A 156 19.47 -7.60 -6.32
N HIS A 157 18.55 -7.16 -5.48
CA HIS A 157 18.47 -7.57 -4.09
C HIS A 157 17.82 -8.96 -4.00
N ASN A 158 18.34 -9.83 -3.14
CA ASN A 158 17.89 -11.22 -2.99
C ASN A 158 17.57 -11.61 -1.54
N ALA A 159 17.83 -10.69 -0.61
CA ALA A 159 17.42 -10.78 0.78
C ALA A 159 16.76 -9.45 1.18
N VAL A 160 15.62 -9.52 1.85
CA VAL A 160 14.92 -8.35 2.37
C VAL A 160 14.72 -8.51 3.87
N GLU A 161 15.23 -7.54 4.63
CA GLU A 161 14.96 -7.39 6.06
C GLU A 161 13.82 -6.38 6.23
N VAL A 162 12.67 -6.86 6.70
CA VAL A 162 11.48 -6.03 6.95
C VAL A 162 11.32 -5.81 8.44
N ASN A 163 11.41 -4.56 8.88
CA ASN A 163 11.15 -4.19 10.27
C ASN A 163 9.65 -3.94 10.48
N TRP A 164 9.07 -4.55 11.51
CA TRP A 164 7.68 -4.40 11.91
C TRP A 164 7.57 -4.28 13.43
N ILE A 165 6.41 -3.85 13.95
CA ILE A 165 6.21 -3.67 15.40
C ILE A 165 5.49 -4.91 15.94
N ASP A 166 6.12 -5.65 16.86
CA ASP A 166 5.56 -6.89 17.38
C ASP A 166 4.73 -6.66 18.66
N PRO A 167 3.39 -6.84 18.63
CA PRO A 167 2.55 -6.71 19.82
C PRO A 167 2.84 -7.78 20.88
N ASN A 168 3.34 -8.95 20.49
CA ASN A 168 3.67 -10.05 21.41
C ASN A 168 5.01 -9.83 22.12
N ASN A 169 5.92 -9.04 21.52
CA ASN A 169 7.18 -8.64 22.12
C ASN A 169 7.12 -7.25 22.78
N GLY A 170 5.97 -6.90 23.37
CA GLY A 170 5.82 -5.64 24.10
C GLY A 170 5.83 -4.38 23.22
N TRP A 171 5.47 -4.48 21.94
CA TRP A 171 5.50 -3.39 20.94
C TRP A 171 6.90 -2.91 20.54
N GLU A 172 7.91 -3.76 20.72
CA GLU A 172 9.25 -3.51 20.20
C GLU A 172 9.34 -3.81 18.70
N THR A 173 10.33 -3.21 18.04
CA THR A 173 10.60 -3.46 16.61
C THR A 173 11.25 -4.83 16.43
N ALA A 174 10.61 -5.69 15.66
CA ALA A 174 11.13 -6.99 15.23
C ALA A 174 11.50 -6.95 13.73
N THR A 175 12.48 -7.74 13.32
CA THR A 175 12.90 -7.84 11.92
C THR A 175 12.53 -9.23 11.39
N GLU A 176 11.73 -9.27 10.33
CA GLU A 176 11.50 -10.49 9.54
C GLU A 176 12.47 -10.51 8.35
N LEU A 177 13.10 -11.66 8.11
CA LEU A 177 14.05 -11.84 7.04
C LEU A 177 13.46 -12.78 5.98
N VAL A 178 13.30 -12.28 4.75
CA VAL A 178 12.87 -13.07 3.59
C VAL A 178 14.04 -13.20 2.64
N GLU A 179 14.46 -14.45 2.38
CA GLU A 179 15.63 -14.77 1.57
C GLU A 179 15.29 -15.70 0.41
N ASP A 180 15.73 -15.32 -0.79
CA ASP A 180 15.73 -16.21 -1.96
C ASP A 180 17.02 -17.04 -1.97
N THR A 181 16.94 -18.23 -1.37
CA THR A 181 18.07 -19.15 -1.26
C THR A 181 18.69 -19.53 -2.60
N GLN A 182 17.91 -19.61 -3.69
CA GLN A 182 18.42 -19.95 -5.02
C GLN A 182 19.19 -18.78 -5.63
N ALA A 183 18.67 -17.56 -5.49
CA ALA A 183 19.35 -16.36 -5.97
C ALA A 183 20.62 -16.04 -5.15
N ILE A 184 20.60 -16.29 -3.83
CA ILE A 184 21.76 -16.10 -2.94
C ILE A 184 22.88 -17.06 -3.32
N ALA A 185 22.57 -18.34 -3.57
CA ALA A 185 23.56 -19.34 -3.96
C ALA A 185 24.27 -18.98 -5.28
N ARG A 186 23.58 -18.27 -6.18
CA ARG A 186 24.10 -17.92 -7.51
C ARG A 186 24.81 -16.58 -7.59
N TYR A 187 24.35 -15.58 -6.85
CA TYR A 187 24.81 -14.19 -6.98
C TYR A 187 25.45 -13.60 -5.73
N GLY A 188 25.50 -14.36 -4.62
CA GLY A 188 25.94 -13.85 -3.32
C GLY A 188 24.86 -13.00 -2.64
N ARG A 189 24.93 -12.84 -1.31
CA ARG A 189 23.89 -12.17 -0.51
C ARG A 189 23.93 -10.65 -0.75
N ASN A 190 22.80 -10.09 -1.18
CA ASN A 190 22.55 -8.66 -1.40
C ASN A 190 21.27 -8.26 -0.65
N VAL A 191 21.46 -7.65 0.52
CA VAL A 191 20.40 -7.36 1.49
C VAL A 191 19.87 -5.93 1.31
N THR A 192 18.55 -5.79 1.25
CA THR A 192 17.88 -4.49 1.39
C THR A 192 17.07 -4.45 2.67
N LYS A 193 17.16 -3.33 3.38
CA LYS A 193 16.37 -3.08 4.59
C LYS A 193 15.18 -2.21 4.25
N MET A 194 14.01 -2.57 4.77
CA MET A 194 12.78 -1.81 4.60
C MET A 194 12.00 -1.77 5.92
N ASP A 195 11.41 -0.62 6.21
CA ASP A 195 10.53 -0.47 7.37
C ASP A 195 9.07 -0.59 6.91
N ALA A 196 8.33 -1.54 7.49
CA ALA A 196 6.91 -1.71 7.23
C ALA A 196 6.10 -0.76 8.11
N PHE A 197 5.72 0.39 7.55
CA PHE A 197 4.98 1.42 8.28
C PHE A 197 3.61 0.91 8.78
N GLY A 198 3.40 0.96 10.10
CA GLY A 198 2.13 0.60 10.74
C GLY A 198 1.80 -0.89 10.71
N CYS A 199 2.74 -1.74 10.30
CA CYS A 199 2.59 -3.20 10.28
C CYS A 199 2.76 -3.78 11.69
N THR A 200 1.80 -4.60 12.10
CA THR A 200 1.78 -5.26 13.43
C THR A 200 1.59 -6.77 13.36
N SER A 201 1.57 -7.34 12.15
CA SER A 201 1.50 -8.78 11.94
C SER A 201 2.74 -9.27 11.21
N ARG A 202 3.28 -10.40 11.67
CA ARG A 202 4.39 -11.08 11.03
C ARG A 202 4.04 -11.59 9.62
N GLY A 203 2.77 -11.96 9.36
CA GLY A 203 2.34 -12.41 8.03
C GLY A 203 2.23 -11.27 7.01
N GLN A 204 2.05 -10.05 7.51
CA GLN A 204 1.99 -8.83 6.70
C GLN A 204 3.39 -8.23 6.43
N ALA A 205 4.35 -8.47 7.33
CA ALA A 205 5.77 -8.08 7.18
C ALA A 205 6.49 -8.98 6.16
#